data_AF-A0A9P9TNV9-F1
#
_entry.id   AF-A0A9P9TNV9-F1
#
_cell.length_a   1.000
_cell.length_b   1.000
_cell.length_c   1.000
_cell.angle_alpha   90.00
_cell.angle_beta   90.00
_cell.angle_gamma   90.00
#
_symmetry.space_group_name_H-M   'P 1'
#
loop_
_entity.id
_entity.type
_entity.pdbx_description
1 polymer ?
#
loop_
_entity_poly.entity_id
_entity_poly.type
_entity_poly.pdbx_seq_one_letter_code
_entity_poly.pdbx_strand_id
1 'polypeptide(L)'
;MRFSITASIALQSTALAALASADLATPPVVSPNLHARDSCANGSGQCVSFYSQSGCQGVISSYKPDCSGACFRYNSFQSLHTVGNILKGVGCVAYSDENCNNVAKDIPSHHQGRCDNVGTAKSMKCYYGC
;
A
#
# COMPACT_ATOMS: atom_id res chain seq x y z
N MET A 1 21.00 68.26 -16.27
CA MET A 1 20.00 67.66 -17.17
C MET A 1 18.73 67.42 -16.36
N ARG A 2 17.61 68.00 -16.80
CA ARG A 2 16.28 67.87 -16.21
C ARG A 2 15.57 66.70 -16.90
N PHE A 3 14.93 65.81 -16.16
CA PHE A 3 13.87 64.96 -16.73
C PHE A 3 12.67 64.97 -15.78
N SER A 4 11.56 65.44 -16.35
CA SER A 4 10.28 65.69 -15.70
C SER A 4 9.43 64.43 -15.55
N ILE A 5 8.55 64.50 -14.55
CA ILE A 5 7.53 63.54 -14.13
C ILE A 5 6.26 63.69 -14.98
N THR A 6 5.60 62.59 -15.36
CA THR A 6 4.14 62.50 -15.64
C THR A 6 3.78 61.01 -15.72
N ALA A 7 3.18 60.38 -14.71
CA ALA A 7 1.77 60.43 -14.26
C ALA A 7 0.79 59.60 -15.12
N SER A 8 0.57 58.36 -14.64
CA SER A 8 -0.66 57.56 -14.49
C SER A 8 -1.85 57.73 -15.45
N ILE A 9 -2.34 56.59 -15.97
CA ILE A 9 -3.79 56.31 -16.07
C ILE A 9 -4.05 54.85 -15.66
N ALA A 10 -5.02 54.68 -14.76
CA ALA A 10 -5.55 53.42 -14.25
C ALA A 10 -6.96 53.15 -14.82
N LEU A 11 -7.33 51.89 -15.00
CA LEU A 11 -8.68 51.30 -14.99
C LEU A 11 -8.49 49.78 -14.82
N GLN A 12 -8.80 49.14 -13.68
CA GLN A 12 -10.10 48.63 -13.20
C GLN A 12 -10.86 47.87 -14.30
N SER A 13 -11.42 46.67 -14.16
CA SER A 13 -11.75 45.71 -13.09
C SER A 13 -12.21 44.43 -13.85
N THR A 14 -12.19 43.20 -13.36
CA THR A 14 -13.19 42.56 -12.48
C THR A 14 -12.84 41.08 -12.33
N ALA A 15 -12.96 40.59 -11.10
CA ALA A 15 -13.43 39.27 -10.66
C ALA A 15 -13.19 38.02 -11.53
N LEU A 16 -12.60 36.98 -10.94
CA LEU A 16 -13.39 35.87 -10.39
C LEU A 16 -12.53 35.02 -9.45
N ALA A 17 -13.11 34.69 -8.31
CA ALA A 17 -12.58 33.71 -7.39
C ALA A 17 -12.57 32.31 -8.02
N ALA A 18 -11.50 31.57 -7.78
CA ALA A 18 -11.59 30.13 -7.59
C ALA A 18 -10.43 29.72 -6.68
N LEU A 19 -10.77 29.46 -5.42
CA LEU A 19 -9.99 28.59 -4.55
C LEU A 19 -9.87 27.25 -5.27
N ALA A 20 -8.77 27.05 -5.99
CA ALA A 20 -8.32 25.70 -6.28
C ALA A 20 -7.70 25.21 -4.97
N SER A 21 -8.56 24.59 -4.16
CA SER A 21 -8.16 23.64 -3.14
C SER A 21 -6.93 22.91 -3.63
N ALA A 22 -5.87 22.87 -2.82
CA ALA A 22 -4.91 21.81 -2.93
C ALA A 22 -5.74 20.53 -2.95
N ASP A 23 -5.89 19.97 -4.15
CA ASP A 23 -6.30 18.60 -4.31
C ASP A 23 -5.16 17.87 -3.61
N LEU A 24 -5.37 17.59 -2.32
CA LEU A 24 -4.99 16.33 -1.74
C LEU A 24 -5.50 15.34 -2.76
N ALA A 25 -4.64 15.05 -3.74
CA ALA A 25 -4.72 13.90 -4.59
C ALA A 25 -4.76 12.79 -3.56
N THR A 26 -5.99 12.41 -3.26
CA THR A 26 -6.34 11.32 -2.41
C THR A 26 -5.49 10.20 -2.99
N PRO A 27 -4.56 9.60 -2.22
CA PRO A 27 -3.82 8.46 -2.74
C PRO A 27 -4.88 7.52 -3.31
N PRO A 28 -4.73 7.00 -4.55
CA PRO A 28 -5.75 6.20 -5.16
C PRO A 28 -6.17 5.10 -4.17
N VAL A 29 -7.34 5.31 -3.57
CA VAL A 29 -7.96 4.39 -2.65
C VAL A 29 -8.40 3.25 -3.53
N VAL A 30 -7.76 2.11 -3.28
CA VAL A 30 -8.15 0.78 -3.76
C VAL A 30 -7.96 0.63 -5.27
N SER A 31 -6.85 0.00 -5.66
CA SER A 31 -6.93 -0.93 -6.80
C SER A 31 -7.86 -2.07 -6.35
N PRO A 32 -9.11 -2.16 -6.86
CA PRO A 32 -10.06 -3.20 -6.46
C PRO A 32 -9.77 -4.53 -7.13
N ASN A 33 -8.59 -4.66 -7.75
CA ASN A 33 -8.24 -5.78 -8.59
C ASN A 33 -7.42 -6.85 -7.85
N LEU A 34 -7.53 -6.88 -6.53
CA LEU A 34 -7.54 -8.16 -5.84
C LEU A 34 -8.93 -8.74 -6.05
N HIS A 35 -9.17 -9.28 -7.25
CA HIS A 35 -10.09 -10.40 -7.35
C HIS A 35 -9.77 -11.29 -6.14
N ALA A 36 -10.80 -11.78 -5.43
CA ALA A 36 -10.62 -12.92 -4.56
C ALA A 36 -10.11 -14.07 -5.46
N ARG A 37 -8.80 -14.09 -5.74
CA ARG A 37 -8.17 -15.01 -6.68
C ARG A 37 -8.10 -16.33 -5.94
N ASP A 38 -9.15 -17.11 -6.14
CA ASP A 38 -9.36 -18.46 -5.62
C ASP A 38 -9.05 -18.61 -4.13
N SER A 39 -10.07 -18.30 -3.34
CA SER A 39 -10.32 -18.84 -2.01
C SER A 39 -9.08 -19.33 -1.24
N CYS A 40 -8.41 -18.40 -0.56
CA CYS A 40 -7.61 -18.69 0.62
C CYS A 40 -8.41 -19.35 1.77
N ALA A 41 -9.72 -19.58 1.56
CA ALA A 41 -10.69 -20.12 2.50
C ALA A 41 -10.27 -21.44 3.16
N ASN A 42 -9.38 -22.23 2.55
CA ASN A 42 -8.96 -23.53 3.10
C ASN A 42 -7.47 -23.59 3.49
N GLY A 43 -6.74 -22.46 3.47
CA GLY A 43 -5.32 -22.45 3.87
C GLY A 43 -4.44 -23.40 3.05
N SER A 44 -4.88 -23.82 1.86
CA SER A 44 -4.30 -24.94 1.08
C SER A 44 -3.00 -24.58 0.34
N GLY A 45 -2.28 -23.58 0.83
CA GLY A 45 -0.85 -23.46 0.58
C GLY A 45 -0.40 -22.47 -0.49
N GLN A 46 -1.12 -21.38 -0.75
CA GLN A 46 -0.63 -20.33 -1.67
C GLN A 46 -1.17 -18.96 -1.27
N CYS A 47 -1.16 -18.65 0.03
CA CYS A 47 -1.92 -17.52 0.56
C CYS A 47 -1.14 -16.68 1.56
N VAL A 48 -1.48 -15.40 1.56
CA VAL A 48 -1.04 -14.41 2.54
C VAL A 48 -2.28 -13.85 3.20
N SER A 49 -2.34 -13.93 4.53
CA SER A 49 -3.36 -13.26 5.33
C SER A 49 -2.70 -12.18 6.16
N PHE A 50 -3.35 -11.03 6.31
CA PHE A 50 -2.84 -9.93 7.14
C PHE A 50 -3.85 -9.57 8.21
N TYR A 51 -3.31 -9.13 9.35
CA TYR A 51 -4.03 -9.07 10.60
C TYR A 51 -3.80 -7.74 11.30
N SER A 52 -4.82 -7.28 12.02
CA SER A 52 -4.82 -6.02 12.76
C SER A 52 -3.95 -6.04 14.00
N GLN A 53 -3.68 -7.23 14.56
CA GLN A 53 -2.94 -7.44 15.79
C GLN A 53 -1.76 -8.37 15.56
N SER A 54 -0.85 -8.45 16.54
CA SER A 54 0.22 -9.44 16.57
C SER A 54 -0.33 -10.86 16.75
N GLY A 55 0.47 -11.86 16.41
CA GLY A 55 0.11 -13.27 16.54
C GLY A 55 -1.01 -13.73 15.61
N CYS A 56 -1.20 -13.04 14.48
CA CYS A 56 -2.22 -13.37 13.48
C CYS A 56 -3.64 -13.38 14.05
N GLN A 57 -3.95 -12.35 14.85
CA GLN A 57 -5.26 -12.12 15.44
C GLN A 57 -6.00 -10.96 14.78
N GLY A 58 -7.33 -11.06 14.69
CA GLY A 58 -8.16 -10.05 14.04
C GLY A 58 -7.87 -9.95 12.54
N VAL A 59 -8.30 -10.97 11.79
CA VAL A 59 -8.10 -11.07 10.34
C VAL A 59 -8.64 -9.82 9.65
N ILE A 60 -7.84 -9.25 8.76
CA ILE A 60 -8.27 -8.12 7.93
C ILE A 60 -8.71 -8.66 6.57
N SER A 61 -7.79 -9.32 5.87
CA SER A 61 -8.06 -9.95 4.59
C SER A 61 -6.97 -10.98 4.25
N SER A 62 -7.16 -11.66 3.13
CA SER A 62 -6.23 -12.62 2.59
C SER A 62 -6.22 -12.60 1.07
N TYR A 63 -5.09 -12.89 0.47
CA TYR A 63 -4.95 -12.98 -0.97
C TYR A 63 -3.87 -13.98 -1.39
N LYS A 64 -3.95 -14.41 -2.64
CA LYS A 64 -2.94 -15.26 -3.26
C LYS A 64 -1.90 -14.39 -3.99
N PRO A 65 -0.64 -14.34 -3.52
CA PRO A 65 0.41 -13.61 -4.22
C PRO A 65 0.81 -14.33 -5.52
N ASP A 66 1.48 -13.59 -6.41
CA ASP A 66 2.10 -14.11 -7.62
C ASP A 66 3.59 -13.76 -7.65
N CYS A 67 4.28 -14.00 -8.76
CA CYS A 67 5.70 -13.70 -8.89
C CYS A 67 5.99 -12.26 -9.37
N SER A 68 4.96 -11.41 -9.53
CA SER A 68 5.13 -10.03 -9.98
C SER A 68 5.61 -9.08 -8.87
N GLY A 69 5.41 -9.45 -7.60
CA GLY A 69 5.77 -8.60 -6.47
C GLY A 69 4.99 -7.29 -6.40
N ALA A 70 3.72 -7.30 -6.83
CA ALA A 70 2.87 -6.12 -6.78
C ALA A 70 2.81 -5.53 -5.36
N CYS A 71 2.91 -4.19 -5.27
CA CYS A 71 2.80 -3.48 -4.00
C CYS A 71 1.34 -3.43 -3.55
N PHE A 72 1.02 -4.17 -2.49
CA PHE A 72 -0.28 -4.12 -1.86
C PHE A 72 -0.31 -3.06 -0.76
N ARG A 73 -1.35 -2.22 -0.75
CA ARG A 73 -1.49 -1.07 0.15
C ARG A 73 -2.69 -1.27 1.07
N TYR A 74 -2.51 -0.96 2.34
CA TYR A 74 -3.58 -1.00 3.34
C TYR A 74 -3.38 0.11 4.39
N ASN A 75 -4.40 0.39 5.20
CA ASN A 75 -4.31 1.44 6.22
C ASN A 75 -3.23 1.12 7.27
N SER A 76 -3.34 -0.05 7.91
CA SER A 76 -2.30 -0.61 8.76
C SER A 76 -2.57 -2.08 9.08
N PHE A 77 -1.51 -2.87 9.28
CA PHE A 77 -1.57 -4.25 9.75
C PHE A 77 -0.34 -4.55 10.62
N GLN A 78 -0.46 -5.54 11.52
CA GLN A 78 0.57 -5.87 12.51
C GLN A 78 1.21 -7.24 12.38
N SER A 79 0.53 -8.18 11.73
CA SER A 79 1.11 -9.48 11.43
C SER A 79 0.64 -10.01 10.09
N LEU A 80 1.44 -10.92 9.55
CA LEU A 80 1.23 -11.63 8.30
C LEU A 80 1.28 -13.14 8.55
N HIS A 81 0.35 -13.86 7.95
CA HIS A 81 0.38 -15.32 7.88
C HIS A 81 0.65 -15.71 6.44
N THR A 82 1.82 -16.27 6.17
CA THR A 82 2.22 -16.76 4.85
C THR A 82 2.12 -18.28 4.83
N VAL A 83 1.41 -18.82 3.83
CA VAL A 83 1.24 -20.25 3.64
C VAL A 83 1.59 -20.61 2.19
N GLY A 84 2.74 -21.26 2.01
CA GLY A 84 3.12 -21.91 0.75
C GLY A 84 2.64 -23.35 0.67
N ASN A 85 3.03 -24.03 -0.41
CA ASN A 85 2.70 -25.44 -0.64
C ASN A 85 3.98 -26.28 -0.56
N ILE A 86 3.82 -27.59 -0.72
CA ILE A 86 4.91 -28.57 -0.64
C ILE A 86 6.06 -28.24 -1.60
N LEU A 87 5.77 -27.60 -2.74
CA LEU A 87 6.76 -27.32 -3.78
C LEU A 87 7.35 -25.91 -3.72
N LYS A 88 6.60 -24.91 -3.24
CA LYS A 88 6.95 -23.49 -3.31
C LYS A 88 6.51 -22.77 -2.05
N GLY A 89 7.41 -21.97 -1.48
CA GLY A 89 7.10 -21.12 -0.34
C GLY A 89 6.42 -19.82 -0.75
N VAL A 90 5.76 -19.17 0.21
CA VAL A 90 5.31 -17.77 0.11
C VAL A 90 6.19 -16.91 1.00
N GLY A 91 6.82 -15.90 0.43
CA GLY A 91 7.62 -14.90 1.14
C GLY A 91 7.05 -13.50 0.97
N CYS A 92 7.30 -12.61 1.92
CA CYS A 92 6.76 -11.26 1.88
C CYS A 92 7.75 -10.22 2.40
N VAL A 93 7.70 -9.02 1.87
CA VAL A 93 8.38 -7.85 2.45
C VAL A 93 7.29 -6.89 2.88
N ALA A 94 7.26 -6.57 4.18
CA ALA A 94 6.37 -5.56 4.74
C ALA A 94 7.08 -4.21 4.79
N TYR A 95 6.34 -3.14 4.54
CA TYR A 95 6.82 -1.78 4.45
C TYR A 95 6.03 -0.86 5.38
N SER A 96 6.71 0.13 5.93
CA SER A 96 6.12 1.10 6.87
C SER A 96 5.38 2.25 6.16
N ASP A 97 5.66 2.46 4.87
CA ASP A 97 4.96 3.41 4.01
C ASP A 97 3.91 2.72 3.13
N GLU A 98 3.15 3.51 2.39
CA GLU A 98 2.09 3.00 1.51
C GLU A 98 2.57 2.61 0.12
N ASN A 99 3.81 2.92 -0.26
CA ASN A 99 4.31 2.80 -1.62
C ASN A 99 5.41 1.72 -1.76
N CYS A 100 5.56 0.86 -0.75
CA CYS A 100 6.57 -0.20 -0.69
C CYS A 100 8.02 0.28 -0.90
N ASN A 101 8.39 1.40 -0.27
CA ASN A 101 9.72 1.99 -0.40
C ASN A 101 10.59 1.79 0.86
N ASN A 102 9.98 1.80 2.04
CA ASN A 102 10.66 1.75 3.33
C ASN A 102 10.37 0.42 4.05
N VAL A 103 11.29 -0.53 3.89
CA VAL A 103 11.17 -1.89 4.44
C VAL A 103 11.04 -1.81 5.96
N ALA A 104 9.95 -2.36 6.47
CA ALA A 104 9.73 -2.56 7.90
C ALA A 104 10.25 -3.93 8.34
N LYS A 105 9.94 -4.98 7.56
CA LYS A 105 10.38 -6.35 7.84
C LYS A 105 10.41 -7.20 6.57
N ASP A 106 11.43 -8.03 6.45
CA ASP A 106 11.50 -9.12 5.49
C ASP A 106 10.99 -10.41 6.14
N ILE A 107 10.08 -11.11 5.47
CA ILE A 107 9.48 -12.37 5.88
C ILE A 107 9.96 -13.44 4.91
N PRO A 108 10.75 -14.41 5.39
CA PRO A 108 11.30 -15.45 4.54
C PRO A 108 10.19 -16.33 3.95
N SER A 109 10.52 -16.99 2.83
CA SER A 109 9.57 -17.88 2.18
C SER A 109 9.21 -19.08 3.06
N HIS A 110 7.92 -19.28 3.29
CA HIS A 110 7.40 -20.35 4.13
C HIS A 110 6.57 -21.35 3.31
N HIS A 111 6.93 -22.64 3.41
CA HIS A 111 6.20 -23.76 2.80
C HIS A 111 5.04 -24.25 3.66
N GLN A 112 5.13 -24.03 4.96
CA GLN A 112 4.10 -24.36 5.95
C GLN A 112 3.61 -23.04 6.54
N GLY A 113 2.33 -22.99 6.90
CA GLY A 113 1.72 -21.75 7.40
C GLY A 113 2.48 -21.20 8.59
N ARG A 114 2.95 -19.95 8.47
CA ARG A 114 3.71 -19.27 9.51
C ARG A 114 3.23 -17.84 9.72
N CYS A 115 3.05 -17.50 10.99
CA CYS A 115 2.71 -16.17 11.43
C CYS A 115 3.96 -15.36 11.77
N ASP A 116 4.08 -14.18 11.18
CA ASP A 116 5.14 -13.22 11.41
C ASP A 116 4.60 -11.88 11.85
N ASN A 117 5.07 -11.41 13.01
CA ASN A 117 4.80 -10.05 13.47
C ASN A 117 5.68 -9.06 12.69
N VAL A 118 5.07 -8.01 12.15
CA VAL A 118 5.74 -6.98 11.34
C VAL A 118 5.74 -5.60 11.99
N GLY A 119 5.14 -5.45 13.17
CA GLY A 119 5.03 -4.15 13.85
C GLY A 119 3.85 -3.37 13.30
N THR A 120 4.05 -2.15 12.78
CA THR A 120 2.99 -1.39 12.10
C THR A 120 3.39 -1.21 10.64
N ALA A 121 2.82 -2.01 9.75
CA ALA A 121 3.08 -1.94 8.32
C ALA A 121 1.85 -1.40 7.57
N LYS A 122 2.09 -0.71 6.46
CA LYS A 122 1.06 -0.07 5.63
C LYS A 122 1.02 -0.64 4.21
N SER A 123 2.12 -1.22 3.75
CA SER A 123 2.14 -1.93 2.48
C SER A 123 2.98 -3.19 2.55
N MET A 124 2.79 -4.09 1.59
CA MET A 124 3.55 -5.33 1.47
C MET A 124 3.74 -5.72 0.02
N LYS A 125 4.82 -6.45 -0.27
CA LYS A 125 5.01 -7.20 -1.51
C LYS A 125 5.17 -8.65 -1.15
N CYS A 126 4.37 -9.53 -1.72
CA CYS A 126 4.44 -10.95 -1.47
C CYS A 126 4.69 -11.70 -2.76
N TYR A 127 5.46 -12.78 -2.64
CA TYR A 127 5.97 -13.56 -3.75
C TYR A 127 5.62 -15.02 -3.53
N TYR A 128 5.20 -15.68 -4.61
CA TYR A 128 4.99 -17.12 -4.64
C TYR A 128 5.55 -17.71 -5.93
N GLY A 129 6.33 -18.78 -5.79
CA GLY A 129 6.79 -19.56 -6.94
C GLY A 129 8.02 -19.01 -7.66
N CYS A 130 8.45 -17.79 -7.33
CA CYS A 130 9.81 -17.31 -7.56
C CYS A 130 10.81 -18.15 -6.74
#